data_AF-A0AA51E0U3-F1
#
_entry.id   AF-A0AA51E0U3-F1
#
_cell.length_a   1.000
_cell.length_b   1.000
_cell.length_c   1.000
_cell.angle_alpha   90.00
_cell.angle_beta   90.00
_cell.angle_gamma   90.00
#
_symmetry.space_group_name_H-M   'P 1'
#
loop_
_entity.id
_entity.type
_entity.pdbx_description
1 polymer ?
#
loop_
_entity_poly.entity_id
_entity_poly.type
_entity_poly.pdbx_seq_one_letter_code
_entity_poly.pdbx_strand_id
1 'polypeptide(L)'
;MKKCFLSNFLLCGLSGWCMECFWTGLHSVLTHEDKTLLCRTSVWMFPIYGMAAFLNPICKKLKDKSALLRGGVYAFFIFIAEFSTGRLLKKFGACPWDYSKAKLNYKGLIRLDYAPAWFLVGLYYEKLLNRS
;
A
#
# COMPACT_ATOMS: atom_id res chain seq x y z
N MET A 1 -25.22 -4.70 -6.82
CA MET A 1 -24.85 -5.91 -6.05
C MET A 1 -23.85 -5.49 -4.97
N LYS A 2 -24.08 -5.81 -3.68
CA LYS A 2 -23.04 -5.58 -2.65
C LYS A 2 -21.90 -6.57 -2.92
N LYS A 3 -20.72 -6.12 -3.34
CA LYS A 3 -19.57 -7.03 -3.52
C LYS A 3 -19.19 -7.68 -2.19
N CYS A 4 -18.90 -8.97 -2.25
CA CYS A 4 -18.38 -9.74 -1.13
C CYS A 4 -17.00 -9.22 -0.72
N PHE A 5 -16.67 -9.27 0.56
CA PHE A 5 -15.37 -8.86 1.10
C PHE A 5 -14.20 -9.49 0.33
N LEU A 6 -14.32 -10.77 -0.03
CA LEU A 6 -13.30 -11.49 -0.81
C LEU A 6 -13.05 -10.84 -2.17
N SER A 7 -14.09 -10.36 -2.85
CA SER A 7 -13.93 -9.67 -4.13
C SER A 7 -13.15 -8.36 -3.98
N ASN A 8 -13.43 -7.60 -2.91
CA ASN A 8 -12.69 -6.38 -2.60
C ASN A 8 -11.23 -6.69 -2.22
N PHE A 9 -10.99 -7.75 -1.45
CA PHE A 9 -9.64 -8.18 -1.07
C PHE A 9 -8.80 -8.54 -2.30
N LEU A 10 -9.35 -9.36 -3.20
CA LEU A 10 -8.67 -9.75 -4.43
C LEU A 10 -8.42 -8.54 -5.33
N LEU A 11 -9.41 -7.66 -5.49
CA LEU A 11 -9.28 -6.46 -6.32
C LEU A 11 -8.22 -5.50 -5.76
N CYS A 12 -8.22 -5.25 -4.45
CA CYS A 12 -7.23 -4.41 -3.78
C CYS A 12 -5.82 -5.02 -3.83
N GLY A 13 -5.72 -6.34 -3.64
CA GLY A 13 -4.47 -7.09 -3.71
C GLY A 13 -3.86 -7.02 -5.10
N LEU A 14 -4.64 -7.35 -6.14
CA LEU A 14 -4.18 -7.28 -7.53
C LEU A 14 -3.78 -5.85 -7.91
N SER A 15 -4.61 -4.85 -7.60
CA SER A 15 -4.31 -3.46 -7.97
C SER A 15 -3.06 -2.94 -7.26
N GLY A 16 -2.91 -3.22 -5.96
CA GLY A 16 -1.74 -2.78 -5.20
C GLY A 16 -0.46 -3.48 -5.64
N TRP A 17 -0.55 -4.77 -5.93
CA TRP A 17 0.59 -5.53 -6.43
C TRP A 17 1.04 -5.01 -7.80
N CYS A 18 0.10 -4.72 -8.72
CA CYS A 18 0.43 -4.05 -9.98
C CYS A 18 1.07 -2.67 -9.79
N MET A 19 0.59 -1.87 -8.83
CA MET A 19 1.20 -0.57 -8.51
C MET A 19 2.63 -0.72 -8.01
N GLU A 20 2.90 -1.69 -7.16
CA GLU A 20 4.25 -1.97 -6.69
C GLU A 20 5.16 -2.43 -7.83
N CYS A 21 4.67 -3.29 -8.71
CA CYS A 21 5.42 -3.70 -9.89
C CYS A 21 5.82 -2.50 -10.75
N PHE A 22 4.87 -1.59 -10.98
CA PHE A 22 5.12 -0.36 -11.72
C PHE A 22 6.11 0.56 -10.99
N TRP A 23 5.95 0.73 -9.67
CA TRP A 23 6.81 1.57 -8.85
C TRP A 23 8.27 1.07 -8.84
N THR A 24 8.48 -0.23 -8.62
CA THR A 24 9.82 -0.82 -8.58
C THR A 24 10.48 -0.88 -9.95
N GLY A 25 9.72 -1.18 -11.00
CA GLY A 25 10.21 -1.10 -12.38
C GLY A 25 10.67 0.32 -12.74
N LEU A 26 9.85 1.34 -12.45
CA LEU A 26 10.21 2.73 -12.70
C LEU A 26 11.42 3.18 -11.87
N HIS A 27 11.49 2.74 -10.61
CA HIS A 27 12.64 3.02 -9.74
C HIS A 27 13.94 2.38 -10.26
N SER A 28 13.86 1.21 -10.92
CA SER A 28 15.01 0.55 -11.55
C SER A 28 15.61 1.41 -12.67
N VAL A 29 14.77 1.98 -13.54
CA VAL A 29 15.23 2.89 -14.59
C VAL A 29 15.90 4.13 -14.01
N LEU A 30 15.28 4.75 -13.00
CA LEU A 30 15.75 6.01 -12.42
C LEU A 30 17.04 5.87 -11.62
N THR A 31 17.28 4.69 -11.02
CA THR A 31 18.40 4.50 -10.08
C THR A 31 19.54 3.68 -10.68
N HIS A 32 19.24 2.76 -11.58
CA HIS A 32 20.19 1.81 -12.14
C HIS A 32 20.38 1.95 -13.66
N GLU A 33 19.74 2.93 -14.30
CA GLU A 33 19.70 3.11 -15.77
C GLU A 33 19.23 1.86 -16.53
N ASP A 34 18.56 0.94 -15.83
CA ASP A 34 18.11 -0.32 -16.39
C ASP A 34 16.85 -0.10 -17.22
N LYS A 35 17.04 0.05 -18.53
CA LYS A 35 15.96 0.26 -19.51
C LYS A 35 15.02 -0.94 -19.66
N THR A 36 15.33 -2.09 -19.05
CA THR A 36 14.45 -3.27 -19.08
C THR A 36 13.27 -3.16 -18.11
N LEU A 37 13.26 -2.14 -17.22
CA LEU A 37 12.18 -1.88 -16.27
C LEU A 37 11.88 -3.10 -15.37
N LEU A 38 12.94 -3.81 -14.93
CA LEU A 38 12.78 -5.01 -14.12
C LEU A 38 12.04 -4.69 -12.81
N CYS A 39 10.81 -5.18 -12.71
CA CYS A 39 9.99 -5.13 -11.50
C CYS A 39 10.52 -6.13 -10.47
N ARG A 40 10.60 -5.71 -9.20
CA ARG A 40 10.89 -6.60 -8.08
C ARG A 40 9.81 -6.42 -7.01
N THR A 41 9.05 -7.47 -6.75
CA THR A 41 8.02 -7.51 -5.70
C THR A 41 8.05 -8.87 -5.01
N SER A 42 7.33 -9.01 -3.89
CA SER A 42 7.16 -10.25 -3.15
C SER A 42 5.71 -10.71 -3.20
N VAL A 43 5.50 -12.03 -3.17
CA VAL A 43 4.17 -12.64 -3.06
C VAL A 43 3.46 -12.17 -1.78
N TRP A 44 4.20 -11.85 -0.71
CA TRP A 44 3.63 -11.30 0.53
C TRP A 44 2.98 -9.93 0.36
N MET A 45 3.32 -9.17 -0.68
CA MET A 45 2.73 -7.86 -0.92
C MET A 45 1.27 -7.97 -1.38
N PHE A 46 0.91 -9.04 -2.09
CA PHE A 46 -0.47 -9.29 -2.50
C PHE A 46 -1.46 -9.29 -1.31
N PRO A 47 -1.30 -10.13 -0.27
CA PRO A 47 -2.21 -10.10 0.87
C PRO A 47 -2.10 -8.81 1.68
N ILE A 48 -0.95 -8.14 1.71
CA ILE A 48 -0.78 -6.84 2.40
C ILE A 48 -1.65 -5.77 1.73
N TYR A 49 -1.56 -5.63 0.41
CA TYR A 49 -2.42 -4.73 -0.35
C TYR A 49 -3.89 -5.16 -0.32
N GLY A 50 -4.17 -6.46 -0.28
CA GLY A 50 -5.53 -6.99 -0.13
C GLY A 50 -6.22 -6.52 1.15
N MET A 51 -5.48 -6.31 2.24
CA MET A 51 -6.04 -5.77 3.48
C MET A 51 -6.62 -4.36 3.34
N ALA A 52 -6.32 -3.62 2.27
CA ALA A 52 -7.01 -2.36 1.98
C ALA A 52 -8.53 -2.53 1.87
N ALA A 53 -9.04 -3.74 1.61
CA ALA A 53 -10.47 -4.05 1.69
C ALA A 53 -11.11 -3.74 3.06
N PHE A 54 -10.34 -3.81 4.15
CA PHE A 54 -10.80 -3.42 5.49
C PHE A 54 -11.02 -1.91 5.64
N LEU A 55 -10.53 -1.08 4.72
CA LEU A 55 -10.82 0.36 4.72
C LEU A 55 -12.26 0.68 4.30
N ASN A 56 -12.96 -0.24 3.64
CA ASN A 56 -14.33 -0.01 3.14
C ASN A 56 -15.32 0.60 4.17
N PRO A 57 -15.48 0.07 5.40
CA PRO A 57 -16.33 0.70 6.41
C PRO A 57 -15.87 2.11 6.81
N ILE A 58 -14.55 2.37 6.82
CA ILE A 58 -13.98 3.69 7.13
C ILE A 58 -14.29 4.65 5.98
N CYS A 59 -14.12 4.22 4.73
CA CYS A 59 -14.46 4.99 3.53
C CYS A 59 -15.93 5.45 3.56
N LYS A 60 -16.85 4.56 3.93
CA LYS A 60 -18.28 4.89 4.06
C LYS A 60 -18.56 5.94 5.13
N LYS A 61 -17.89 5.84 6.29
CA LYS A 61 -18.05 6.81 7.39
C LYS A 61 -17.47 8.19 7.06
N LEU A 62 -16.42 8.24 6.24
CA LEU A 62 -15.72 9.49 5.92
C LEU A 62 -16.17 10.13 4.60
N LYS A 63 -17.16 9.56 3.90
CA LYS A 63 -17.57 9.98 2.55
C LYS A 63 -17.83 11.48 2.40
N ASP A 64 -18.43 12.13 3.42
CA ASP A 64 -18.80 13.55 3.39
C ASP A 64 -17.70 14.48 3.93
N LYS A 65 -16.49 13.96 4.18
CA LYS A 65 -15.35 14.72 4.69
C LYS A 65 -14.41 15.15 3.55
N SER A 66 -13.60 16.18 3.82
CA SER A 66 -12.63 16.69 2.86
C SER A 66 -11.64 15.61 2.40
N ALA A 67 -11.17 15.71 1.15
CA ALA A 67 -10.20 14.76 0.61
C ALA A 67 -8.91 14.69 1.44
N LEU A 68 -8.50 15.82 2.05
CA LEU A 68 -7.35 15.88 2.96
C LEU A 68 -7.55 15.02 4.21
N LEU A 69 -8.70 15.11 4.86
CA LEU A 69 -8.97 14.29 6.05
C LEU A 69 -9.04 12.80 5.67
N ARG A 70 -9.73 12.49 4.56
CA ARG A 70 -9.87 11.11 4.07
C ARG A 70 -8.52 10.48 3.76
N GLY A 71 -7.74 11.11 2.89
CA GLY A 71 -6.42 10.60 2.51
C GLY A 71 -5.46 10.51 3.68
N GLY A 72 -5.51 11.47 4.63
CA GLY A 72 -4.70 11.42 5.85
C GLY A 72 -5.04 10.21 6.74
N VAL A 73 -6.34 9.94 6.95
CA VAL A 73 -6.79 8.77 7.70
C VAL A 73 -6.40 7.47 6.97
N TYR A 74 -6.57 7.40 5.65
CA TYR A 74 -6.18 6.22 4.88
C TYR A 74 -4.67 5.96 4.95
N ALA A 75 -3.85 6.99 4.78
CA ALA A 75 -2.39 6.87 4.90
C ALA A 75 -1.97 6.39 6.29
N PHE A 76 -2.62 6.88 7.35
CA PHE A 76 -2.37 6.43 8.71
C PHE A 76 -2.64 4.93 8.90
N PHE A 77 -3.79 4.44 8.43
CA PHE A 77 -4.12 3.01 8.50
C PHE A 77 -3.18 2.15 7.63
N ILE A 78 -2.77 2.65 6.46
CA ILE A 78 -1.80 1.97 5.60
C ILE A 78 -0.45 1.83 6.33
N PHE A 79 0.03 2.89 6.99
CA PHE A 79 1.26 2.82 7.79
C PHE A 79 1.15 1.83 8.95
N ILE A 80 0.01 1.76 9.63
CA ILE A 80 -0.22 0.76 10.69
C ILE A 80 -0.13 -0.65 10.11
N ALA A 81 -0.77 -0.88 8.96
CA ALA A 81 -0.76 -2.18 8.30
C ALA A 81 0.67 -2.56 7.87
N GLU A 82 1.39 -1.65 7.20
CA GLU A 82 2.78 -1.81 6.76
C GLU A 82 3.71 -2.11 7.94
N PHE A 83 3.62 -1.34 9.02
CA PHE A 83 4.44 -1.57 10.21
C PHE A 83 4.14 -2.91 10.87
N SER A 84 2.85 -3.26 11.01
CA SER A 84 2.42 -4.49 11.69
C SER A 84 2.83 -5.73 10.90
N THR A 85 2.60 -5.74 9.59
CA THR A 85 2.98 -6.86 8.72
C THR A 85 4.49 -6.94 8.55
N GLY A 86 5.17 -5.81 8.35
CA GLY A 86 6.62 -5.74 8.29
C GLY A 86 7.27 -6.30 9.56
N ARG A 87 6.76 -5.92 10.74
CA ARG A 87 7.26 -6.46 12.02
C ARG A 87 7.01 -7.96 12.15
N LEU A 88 5.83 -8.43 11.75
CA LEU A 88 5.49 -9.85 11.78
C LEU A 88 6.39 -10.66 10.84
N LEU A 89 6.52 -10.24 9.58
CA LEU A 89 7.34 -10.90 8.58
C LEU A 89 8.83 -10.85 8.95
N LYS A 90 9.29 -9.76 9.55
CA LYS A 90 10.68 -9.63 10.02
C LYS A 90 11.02 -10.65 11.11
N LYS A 91 10.06 -11.01 11.97
CA LYS A 91 10.24 -12.08 12.97
C LYS A 91 10.50 -13.45 12.32
N PHE A 92 9.96 -13.67 11.13
CA PHE A 92 10.16 -14.90 10.35
C PHE A 92 11.25 -14.79 9.28
N GLY A 93 12.01 -13.68 9.23
CA GLY A 93 13.00 -13.44 8.18
C GLY A 93 12.42 -13.27 6.77
N ALA A 94 11.12 -13.02 6.65
CA ALA A 94 10.38 -12.97 5.39
C ALA A 94 9.95 -11.54 4.98
N CYS A 95 10.45 -10.50 5.68
CA CYS A 95 10.12 -9.12 5.37
C CYS A 95 10.71 -8.73 4.00
N PRO A 96 9.89 -8.40 2.99
CA PRO A 96 10.38 -8.23 1.63
C PRO A 96 11.00 -6.85 1.36
N TRP A 97 10.93 -5.94 2.34
CA TRP A 97 11.56 -4.63 2.27
C TRP A 97 12.42 -4.34 3.51
N ASP A 98 13.41 -3.48 3.33
CA ASP A 98 14.21 -2.91 4.41
C ASP A 98 14.50 -1.44 4.11
N TYR A 99 13.93 -0.56 4.92
CA TYR A 99 14.07 0.89 4.80
C TYR A 99 15.12 1.48 5.73
N SER A 100 15.97 0.67 6.36
CA SER A 100 16.96 1.14 7.35
C SER A 100 17.91 2.22 6.80
N LYS A 101 18.10 2.28 5.48
CA LYS A 101 18.94 3.29 4.79
C LYS A 101 18.22 4.61 4.49
N ALA A 102 16.90 4.69 4.62
CA ALA A 102 16.16 5.92 4.32
C ALA A 102 16.21 6.90 5.50
N LYS A 103 16.31 8.21 5.23
CA LYS A 103 16.46 9.23 6.29
C LYS A 103 15.26 9.32 7.22
N LEU A 104 14.04 9.20 6.67
CA LEU A 104 12.79 9.30 7.42
C LEU A 104 12.16 7.93 7.70
N ASN A 105 13.01 6.92 7.93
CA ASN A 105 12.54 5.58 8.28
C ASN A 105 12.21 5.48 9.77
N TYR A 106 11.28 4.57 10.10
CA TYR A 106 11.07 4.14 11.48
C TYR A 106 11.26 2.62 11.59
N LYS A 107 12.26 2.22 12.38
CA LYS A 107 12.69 0.83 12.61
C LYS A 107 13.01 0.02 11.33
N GLY A 108 13.31 0.72 10.23
CA GLY A 108 13.51 0.14 8.91
C GLY A 108 12.25 -0.48 8.28
N LEU A 109 11.07 -0.26 8.86
CA LEU A 109 9.81 -0.90 8.43
C LEU A 109 8.86 0.04 7.70
N ILE A 110 8.84 1.31 8.07
CA ILE A 110 8.01 2.33 7.41
C ILE A 110 8.86 3.53 7.02
N ARG A 111 8.40 4.25 6.00
CA ARG A 111 9.02 5.46 5.46
C ARG A 111 8.04 6.62 5.55
N LEU A 112 8.29 7.57 6.45
CA LEU A 112 7.37 8.71 6.63
C LEU A 112 7.33 9.62 5.40
N ASP A 113 8.39 9.63 4.60
CA ASP A 113 8.44 10.30 3.31
C ASP A 113 7.49 9.71 2.26
N TYR A 114 6.98 8.49 2.47
CA TYR A 114 5.94 7.90 1.61
C TYR A 114 4.53 8.36 1.97
N ALA A 115 4.35 9.22 2.99
CA ALA A 115 3.04 9.72 3.38
C ALA A 115 2.23 10.33 2.20
N PRO A 116 2.82 11.14 1.28
CA PRO A 116 2.08 11.63 0.11
C PRO A 116 1.67 10.51 -0.84
N ALA A 117 2.52 9.49 -1.03
CA ALA A 117 2.19 8.34 -1.87
C ALA A 117 1.04 7.52 -1.25
N TRP A 118 1.13 7.22 0.05
CA TRP A 118 0.07 6.49 0.76
C TRP A 118 -1.24 7.25 0.87
N PHE A 119 -1.19 8.58 0.94
CA PHE A 119 -2.37 9.42 0.83
C PHE A 119 -3.10 9.21 -0.50
N LEU A 120 -2.36 9.24 -1.62
CA LEU A 120 -2.91 9.04 -2.96
C LEU A 120 -3.41 7.61 -3.17
N VAL A 121 -2.65 6.61 -2.72
CA VAL A 121 -3.03 5.19 -2.76
C VAL A 121 -4.29 4.95 -1.93
N GLY A 122 -4.42 5.58 -0.77
CA GLY A 122 -5.62 5.51 0.07
C GLY A 122 -6.87 6.04 -0.67
N LEU A 123 -6.76 7.22 -1.29
CA LEU A 123 -7.85 7.79 -2.10
C LEU A 123 -8.16 6.94 -3.34
N TYR A 124 -7.14 6.31 -3.94
CA TYR A 124 -7.34 5.35 -5.03
C TYR A 124 -8.15 4.14 -4.55
N TYR A 125 -7.78 3.54 -3.42
CA TYR A 125 -8.49 2.39 -2.85
C TYR A 125 -9.91 2.73 -2.48
N GLU A 126 -10.16 3.92 -1.93
CA GLU A 126 -11.52 4.40 -1.70
C GLU A 126 -12.35 4.41 -3.00
N LYS A 127 -11.81 4.95 -4.10
CA LYS A 127 -12.51 4.93 -5.40
C LYS A 127 -12.74 3.51 -5.89
N LEU A 128 -11.76 2.63 -5.74
CA LEU A 128 -11.84 1.23 -6.13
C LEU A 128 -12.94 0.49 -5.36
N LEU A 129 -13.04 0.73 -4.05
CA LEU A 129 -14.03 0.13 -3.15
C LEU A 129 -15.42 0.73 -3.30
N ASN A 130 -15.53 2.00 -3.68
CA ASN A 130 -16.82 2.66 -3.91
C ASN A 130 -17.42 2.37 -5.30
N ARG A 131 -16.59 2.06 -6.29
CA ARG A 131 -17.03 1.55 -7.60
C ARG A 131 -17.43 0.07 -7.56
N SER A 132 -17.24 -0.57 -6.42
CA SER A 132 -17.33 -2.01 -6.21
C SER A 132 -18.60 -2.43 -5.50
#